data_AF-A0A4R5DXZ8-F1
#
_entry.id   AF-A0A4R5DXZ8-F1
#
_cell.length_a   1.000
_cell.length_b   1.000
_cell.length_c   1.000
_cell.angle_alpha   90.00
_cell.angle_beta   90.00
_cell.angle_gamma   90.00
#
_symmetry.space_group_name_H-M   'P 1'
#
loop_
_entity.id
_entity.type
_entity.pdbx_description
1 polymer ?
#
loop_
_entity_poly.entity_id
_entity_poly.type
_entity_poly.pdbx_seq_one_letter_code
_entity_poly.pdbx_strand_id
1 'polypeptide(L)'
;MKHCPRCQETKSVEEFGRNRAEKSGLTAYCRPCHSAASLETRRRNHGSERNYLLKLRYGVTEEEVERMIAEQGGICVICLRSEAKHVDHDHMTGLVRRILCFKCNGGLGQFEDDPERLRLAAEYLELDGSHARRLELETGARVFGGPERVRSDPDWRKRSDSIASARHYHLRQKYGINDEDAGWMLGMQVGLCAVCFDFPAKHVDHDHETGAVRGIACHGCNTGMGQLRDDPVVLRRAADYLTGGLVMSVPAFGGGTRLSFTVPDVDPAKVSHGGWAAYREADGRHRKANPHLGMVRTGPVWVE
;
A
#
# COMPACT_ATOMS: atom_id res chain seq x y z
N MET A 1 0.40 28.40 -48.19
CA MET A 1 0.70 29.32 -47.08
C MET A 1 -0.61 29.70 -46.37
N LYS A 2 -0.59 29.93 -45.05
CA LYS A 2 -1.75 30.40 -44.26
C LYS A 2 -1.28 31.37 -43.18
N HIS A 3 -2.03 32.45 -42.97
CA HIS A 3 -1.76 33.44 -41.94
C HIS A 3 -2.25 32.95 -40.56
N CYS A 4 -1.42 33.05 -39.53
CA CYS A 4 -1.82 32.79 -38.15
C CYS A 4 -2.18 34.11 -37.45
N PRO A 5 -3.44 34.32 -37.03
CA PRO A 5 -3.87 35.58 -36.43
C PRO A 5 -3.28 35.83 -35.02
N ARG A 6 -2.65 34.83 -34.39
CA ARG A 6 -2.06 34.97 -33.06
C ARG A 6 -0.62 35.49 -33.08
N CYS A 7 0.25 34.88 -33.90
CA CYS A 7 1.64 35.34 -34.07
C CYS A 7 1.81 36.31 -35.24
N GLN A 8 0.75 36.56 -36.02
CA GLN A 8 0.72 37.45 -37.17
C GLN A 8 1.67 37.06 -38.32
N GLU A 9 2.21 35.84 -38.30
CA GLU A 9 3.09 35.31 -39.36
C GLU A 9 2.32 34.48 -40.40
N THR A 10 2.77 34.53 -41.65
CA THR A 10 2.29 33.67 -42.74
C THR A 10 3.18 32.45 -42.87
N LYS A 11 2.62 31.27 -42.61
CA LYS A 11 3.36 30.01 -42.44
C LYS A 11 2.95 28.94 -43.45
N SER A 12 3.73 27.86 -43.53
CA SER A 12 3.33 26.70 -44.34
C SER A 12 2.04 26.09 -43.78
N VAL A 13 1.20 25.53 -44.65
CA VAL A 13 -0.05 24.85 -44.23
C VAL A 13 0.23 23.62 -43.35
N GLU A 14 1.44 23.04 -43.46
CA GLU A 14 1.89 21.89 -42.67
C GLU A 14 2.10 22.24 -41.18
N GLU A 15 2.34 23.52 -40.89
CA GLU A 15 2.50 24.05 -39.53
C GLU A 15 1.17 24.26 -38.80
N PHE A 16 0.04 23.93 -39.43
CA PHE A 16 -1.29 23.98 -38.85
C PHE A 16 -1.81 22.57 -38.54
N GLY A 17 -2.70 22.45 -37.56
CA GLY A 17 -3.39 21.19 -37.28
C GLY A 17 -4.52 20.96 -38.28
N ARG A 18 -4.96 19.71 -38.46
CA ARG A 18 -6.16 19.40 -39.26
C ARG A 18 -7.40 19.63 -38.40
N ASN A 19 -8.41 20.30 -38.96
CA ASN A 19 -9.72 20.45 -38.33
C ASN A 19 -10.82 20.36 -39.39
N ARG A 20 -11.59 19.27 -39.38
CA ARG A 20 -12.65 19.00 -40.37
C ARG A 20 -13.87 19.92 -40.22
N ALA A 21 -14.02 20.58 -39.07
CA ALA A 21 -15.12 21.53 -38.85
C ALA A 21 -14.88 22.88 -39.55
N GLU A 22 -13.64 23.21 -39.90
CA GLU A 22 -13.27 24.46 -40.57
C GLU A 22 -13.35 24.32 -42.09
N LYS A 23 -13.82 25.36 -42.78
CA LYS A 23 -13.94 25.37 -44.26
C LYS A 23 -12.60 25.10 -44.96
N SER A 24 -11.48 25.52 -44.37
CA SER A 24 -10.13 25.26 -44.91
C SER A 24 -9.55 23.90 -44.51
N GLY A 25 -10.24 23.09 -43.69
CA GLY A 25 -9.74 21.82 -43.17
C GLY A 25 -8.58 21.93 -42.17
N LEU A 26 -8.23 23.15 -41.74
CA LEU A 26 -7.04 23.48 -40.93
C LEU A 26 -7.43 24.36 -39.75
N THR A 27 -6.72 24.22 -38.62
CA THR A 27 -6.91 25.05 -37.42
C THR A 27 -6.63 26.53 -37.70
N ALA A 28 -7.29 27.44 -36.96
CA ALA A 28 -7.07 28.88 -37.10
C ALA A 28 -5.66 29.31 -36.71
N TYR A 29 -5.08 28.70 -35.67
CA TYR A 29 -3.73 28.98 -35.20
C TYR A 29 -2.72 27.95 -35.72
N CYS A 30 -1.46 28.37 -35.92
CA CYS A 30 -0.35 27.45 -36.14
C CYS A 30 -0.14 26.59 -34.89
N ARG A 31 0.49 25.41 -35.03
CA ARG A 31 0.66 24.44 -33.94
C ARG A 31 1.28 25.06 -32.67
N PRO A 32 2.35 25.88 -32.72
CA PRO A 32 2.88 26.54 -31.51
C PRO A 32 1.85 27.44 -30.82
N CYS A 33 1.16 28.30 -31.59
CA CYS A 33 0.13 29.19 -31.07
C CYS A 33 -1.10 28.44 -30.53
N HIS A 34 -1.45 27.31 -31.14
CA HIS A 34 -2.51 26.43 -30.68
C HIS A 34 -2.14 25.76 -29.36
N SER A 35 -0.92 25.22 -29.24
CA SER A 35 -0.42 24.66 -27.98
C SER A 35 -0.40 25.69 -26.86
N ALA A 36 0.08 26.90 -27.13
CA ALA A 36 0.04 28.01 -26.18
C ALA A 36 -1.39 28.38 -25.78
N ALA A 37 -2.35 28.34 -26.71
CA ALA A 37 -3.76 28.68 -26.45
C ALA A 37 -4.40 27.62 -25.57
N SER A 38 -4.15 26.35 -25.89
CA SER A 38 -4.61 25.22 -25.08
C SER A 38 -4.05 25.27 -23.66
N LEU A 39 -2.77 25.63 -23.48
CA LEU A 39 -2.18 25.81 -22.14
C LEU A 39 -2.81 26.97 -21.38
N GLU A 40 -3.04 28.10 -22.04
CA GLU A 40 -3.69 29.28 -21.44
C GLU A 40 -5.13 28.98 -21.03
N THR A 41 -5.91 28.33 -21.89
CA THR A 41 -7.27 27.87 -21.59
C THR A 41 -7.28 26.87 -20.43
N ARG A 42 -6.34 25.90 -20.42
CA ARG A 42 -6.20 24.96 -19.30
C ARG A 42 -5.89 25.68 -17.98
N ARG A 43 -4.96 26.64 -17.99
CA ARG A 43 -4.65 27.47 -16.81
C ARG A 43 -5.83 28.34 -16.38
N ARG A 44 -6.57 28.95 -17.31
CA ARG A 44 -7.75 29.77 -17.00
C ARG A 44 -8.88 28.92 -16.40
N ASN A 45 -9.15 27.75 -16.96
CA ASN A 45 -10.29 26.91 -16.55
C ASN A 45 -9.99 26.04 -15.32
N HIS A 46 -8.72 25.67 -15.11
CA HIS A 46 -8.33 24.74 -14.05
C HIS A 46 -7.32 25.33 -13.06
N GLY A 47 -6.85 26.56 -13.24
CA GLY A 47 -5.86 27.20 -12.36
C GLY A 47 -4.45 26.65 -12.57
N SER A 48 -4.22 25.39 -12.22
CA SER A 48 -2.93 24.69 -12.30
C SER A 48 -3.04 23.39 -13.12
N GLU A 49 -1.92 22.91 -13.65
CA GLU A 49 -1.85 21.58 -14.30
C GLU A 49 -2.17 20.47 -13.29
N ARG A 50 -1.75 20.65 -12.02
CA ARG A 50 -2.07 19.73 -10.92
C ARG A 50 -3.57 19.64 -10.70
N ASN A 51 -4.27 20.77 -10.58
CA ASN A 51 -5.71 20.81 -10.37
C ASN A 51 -6.49 20.22 -11.56
N TYR A 52 -6.02 20.45 -12.79
CA TYR A 52 -6.59 19.79 -13.97
C TYR A 52 -6.48 18.25 -13.86
N LEU A 53 -5.29 17.73 -13.54
CA LEU A 53 -5.06 16.29 -13.43
C LEU A 53 -5.79 15.65 -12.24
N LEU A 54 -5.96 16.38 -11.14
CA LEU A 54 -6.74 15.92 -9.98
C LEU A 54 -8.23 15.79 -10.34
N LYS A 55 -8.80 16.81 -10.99
CA LYS A 55 -10.18 16.77 -11.49
C LYS A 55 -10.40 15.63 -12.49
N LEU A 56 -9.47 15.45 -13.42
CA LEU A 56 -9.57 14.43 -14.45
C LEU A 56 -9.49 13.00 -13.89
N ARG A 57 -8.61 12.75 -12.91
CA ARG A 57 -8.36 11.40 -12.39
C ARG A 57 -9.24 11.01 -11.20
N TYR A 58 -9.58 11.98 -10.35
CA TYR A 58 -10.17 11.73 -9.04
C TYR A 58 -11.43 12.56 -8.77
N GLY A 59 -11.81 13.46 -9.69
CA GLY A 59 -12.98 14.32 -9.50
C GLY A 59 -12.85 15.36 -8.40
N VAL A 60 -11.66 15.56 -7.83
CA VAL A 60 -11.41 16.53 -6.74
C VAL A 60 -10.50 17.67 -7.18
N THR A 61 -10.62 18.82 -6.52
CA THR A 61 -9.76 19.98 -6.74
C THR A 61 -8.52 19.96 -5.84
N GLU A 62 -7.53 20.76 -6.19
CA GLU A 62 -6.35 21.02 -5.37
C GLU A 62 -6.71 21.52 -3.96
N GLU A 63 -7.67 22.45 -3.86
CA GLU A 63 -8.17 22.99 -2.60
C GLU A 63 -8.91 21.94 -1.76
N GLU A 64 -9.64 21.00 -2.40
CA GLU A 64 -10.29 19.90 -1.70
C GLU A 64 -9.27 18.90 -1.12
N VAL A 65 -8.21 18.61 -1.87
CA VAL A 65 -7.10 17.78 -1.39
C VAL A 65 -6.39 18.45 -0.21
N GLU A 66 -6.11 19.75 -0.29
CA GLU A 66 -5.50 20.51 0.82
C GLU A 66 -6.38 20.49 2.07
N ARG A 67 -7.69 20.65 1.89
CA ARG A 67 -8.66 20.53 3.00
C ARG A 67 -8.63 19.15 3.64
N MET A 68 -8.64 18.08 2.85
CA MET A 68 -8.54 16.70 3.39
C MET A 68 -7.23 16.48 4.16
N ILE A 69 -6.10 17.01 3.66
CA ILE A 69 -4.81 16.93 4.35
C ILE A 69 -4.89 17.66 5.69
N ALA A 70 -5.48 18.86 5.73
CA ALA A 70 -5.64 19.64 6.95
C ALA A 70 -6.55 18.95 7.97
N GLU A 71 -7.69 18.39 7.55
CA GLU A 71 -8.60 17.62 8.40
C GLU A 71 -7.94 16.39 9.05
N GLN A 72 -6.97 15.78 8.34
CA GLN A 72 -6.17 14.67 8.84
C GLN A 72 -5.04 15.10 9.78
N GLY A 73 -4.80 16.40 9.97
CA GLY A 73 -3.61 16.91 10.68
C GLY A 73 -2.31 16.65 9.91
N GLY A 74 -2.37 16.55 8.58
CA GLY A 74 -1.23 16.34 7.68
C GLY A 74 -0.66 14.92 7.63
N ILE A 75 -1.21 13.98 8.42
CA ILE A 75 -0.68 12.62 8.55
C ILE A 75 -1.47 11.62 7.72
N CYS A 76 -0.79 10.57 7.26
CA CYS A 76 -1.45 9.39 6.71
C CYS A 76 -2.25 8.68 7.81
N VAL A 77 -3.57 8.60 7.62
CA VAL A 77 -4.50 8.00 8.59
C VAL A 77 -4.24 6.51 8.84
N ILE A 78 -3.60 5.77 7.92
CA ILE A 78 -3.30 4.35 8.13
C ILE A 78 -2.09 4.18 9.05
N CYS A 79 -0.93 4.75 8.72
CA CYS A 79 0.30 4.46 9.47
C CYS A 79 0.59 5.42 10.62
N LEU A 80 0.02 6.64 10.61
CA LEU A 80 0.30 7.69 11.61
C LEU A 80 1.82 8.01 11.76
N ARG A 81 2.58 7.84 10.68
CA ARG A 81 4.05 7.99 10.67
C ARG A 81 4.57 8.95 9.59
N SER A 82 3.84 9.09 8.48
CA SER A 82 4.31 9.83 7.32
C SER A 82 3.23 10.77 6.80
N GLU A 83 3.67 11.84 6.17
CA GLU A 83 2.81 12.86 5.56
C GLU A 83 1.84 12.25 4.54
N ALA A 84 0.62 12.78 4.54
CA ALA A 84 -0.41 12.47 3.56
C ALA A 84 -0.12 13.23 2.25
N LYS A 85 0.15 12.51 1.16
CA LYS A 85 0.54 13.10 -0.14
C LYS A 85 -0.20 12.53 -1.36
N HIS A 86 -0.78 11.34 -1.24
CA HIS A 86 -1.36 10.60 -2.37
C HIS A 86 -2.86 10.47 -2.19
N VAL A 87 -3.63 10.82 -3.22
CA VAL A 87 -5.08 10.64 -3.24
C VAL A 87 -5.37 9.16 -3.36
N ASP A 88 -5.97 8.59 -2.31
CA ASP A 88 -6.49 7.23 -2.32
C ASP A 88 -7.99 7.26 -2.67
N HIS A 89 -8.40 6.30 -3.48
CA HIS A 89 -9.76 6.19 -3.98
C HIS A 89 -10.16 4.71 -4.10
N ASP A 90 -11.45 4.46 -4.00
CA ASP A 90 -12.00 3.14 -4.22
C ASP A 90 -12.01 2.82 -5.72
N HIS A 91 -11.41 1.70 -6.11
CA HIS A 91 -11.25 1.33 -7.52
C HIS A 91 -12.55 0.83 -8.18
N MET A 92 -13.59 0.51 -7.39
CA MET A 92 -14.90 0.12 -7.93
C MET A 92 -15.79 1.32 -8.22
N THR A 93 -15.82 2.30 -7.30
CA THR A 93 -16.73 3.45 -7.35
C THR A 93 -16.05 4.72 -7.86
N GLY A 94 -14.72 4.78 -7.83
CA GLY A 94 -13.93 5.99 -8.11
C GLY A 94 -13.99 7.04 -6.99
N LEU A 95 -14.68 6.77 -5.89
CA LEU A 95 -14.82 7.74 -4.80
C LEU A 95 -13.51 7.89 -4.03
N VAL A 96 -13.08 9.15 -3.85
CA VAL A 96 -11.92 9.48 -3.03
C VAL A 96 -12.21 9.11 -1.57
N ARG A 97 -11.35 8.28 -0.99
CA ARG A 97 -11.43 7.88 0.42
C ARG A 97 -10.72 8.93 1.28
N ARG A 98 -9.38 9.01 1.18
CA ARG A 98 -8.53 9.95 1.95
C ARG A 98 -7.20 10.22 1.25
N ILE A 99 -6.36 11.05 1.87
CA ILE A 99 -4.98 11.26 1.42
C ILE A 99 -4.03 10.38 2.26
N LEU A 100 -3.28 9.51 1.60
CA LEU A 100 -2.36 8.57 2.22
C LEU A 100 -0.89 8.90 1.94
N CYS A 101 0.03 8.24 2.63
CA CYS A 101 1.43 8.26 2.24
C CYS A 101 1.66 7.28 1.07
N PHE A 102 2.75 7.48 0.31
CA PHE A 102 3.10 6.64 -0.84
C PHE A 102 3.13 5.14 -0.49
N LYS A 103 3.73 4.81 0.65
CA LYS A 103 3.91 3.42 1.08
C LYS A 103 2.58 2.74 1.42
N CYS A 104 1.72 3.39 2.19
CA CYS A 104 0.41 2.81 2.53
C CYS A 104 -0.47 2.67 1.29
N ASN A 105 -0.53 3.69 0.42
CA ASN A 105 -1.27 3.63 -0.84
C ASN A 105 -0.78 2.49 -1.74
N GLY A 106 0.54 2.35 -1.90
CA GLY A 106 1.12 1.23 -2.64
C GLY A 106 0.81 -0.12 -1.99
N GLY A 107 0.87 -0.17 -0.65
CA GLY A 107 0.63 -1.38 0.13
C GLY A 107 -0.78 -1.91 -0.05
N LEU A 108 -1.79 -1.03 -0.02
CA LEU A 108 -3.18 -1.40 -0.34
C LEU A 108 -3.28 -2.06 -1.72
N GLY A 109 -2.66 -1.45 -2.73
CA GLY A 109 -2.61 -2.01 -4.09
C GLY A 109 -1.87 -3.35 -4.20
N GLN A 110 -0.81 -3.58 -3.41
CA GLN A 110 -0.12 -4.89 -3.38
C GLN A 110 -0.99 -6.02 -2.81
N PHE A 111 -1.96 -5.67 -1.98
CA PHE A 111 -2.98 -6.58 -1.47
C PHE A 111 -4.27 -6.57 -2.29
N GLU A 112 -4.27 -5.93 -3.48
CA GLU A 112 -5.44 -5.81 -4.37
C GLU A 112 -6.66 -5.17 -3.69
N ASP A 113 -6.42 -4.25 -2.74
CA ASP A 113 -7.46 -3.62 -1.92
C ASP A 113 -8.37 -4.64 -1.21
N ASP A 114 -7.84 -5.82 -0.88
CA ASP A 114 -8.55 -6.88 -0.17
C ASP A 114 -8.30 -6.78 1.36
N PRO A 115 -9.32 -6.42 2.16
CA PRO A 115 -9.19 -6.31 3.61
C PRO A 115 -8.90 -7.66 4.29
N GLU A 116 -9.35 -8.79 3.74
CA GLU A 116 -9.11 -10.10 4.34
C GLU A 116 -7.66 -10.53 4.12
N ARG A 117 -7.08 -10.29 2.94
CA ARG A 117 -5.64 -10.55 2.72
C ARG A 117 -4.73 -9.71 3.61
N LEU A 118 -5.13 -8.46 3.90
CA LEU A 118 -4.42 -7.61 4.86
C LEU A 118 -4.49 -8.18 6.30
N ARG A 119 -5.64 -8.74 6.70
CA ARG A 119 -5.80 -9.42 8.00
C ARG A 119 -4.98 -10.70 8.08
N LEU A 120 -5.01 -11.54 7.05
CA LEU A 120 -4.18 -12.74 6.95
C LEU A 120 -2.68 -12.39 7.03
N ALA A 121 -2.25 -11.30 6.40
CA ALA A 121 -0.87 -10.82 6.51
C ALA A 121 -0.53 -10.42 7.95
N ALA A 122 -1.44 -9.75 8.67
CA ALA A 122 -1.21 -9.40 10.07
C ALA A 122 -1.06 -10.66 10.95
N GLU A 123 -1.93 -11.65 10.78
CA GLU A 123 -1.87 -12.94 11.49
C GLU A 123 -0.60 -13.74 11.14
N TYR A 124 -0.17 -13.68 9.88
CA TYR A 124 1.06 -14.30 9.41
C TYR A 124 2.30 -13.71 10.09
N LEU A 125 2.38 -12.37 10.19
CA LEU A 125 3.48 -11.70 10.87
C LEU A 125 3.53 -12.01 12.37
N GLU A 126 2.36 -12.21 13.01
CA GLU A 126 2.25 -12.52 14.44
C GLU A 126 2.36 -14.02 14.76
N LEU A 127 2.45 -14.89 13.74
CA LEU A 127 2.49 -16.34 13.87
C LEU A 127 1.23 -16.95 14.52
N ASP A 128 0.07 -16.32 14.32
CA ASP A 128 -1.21 -16.75 14.88
C ASP A 128 -2.16 -17.37 13.83
N GLY A 129 -1.74 -17.42 12.57
CA GLY A 129 -2.51 -18.00 11.47
C GLY A 129 -2.32 -19.52 11.26
N SER A 130 -3.11 -20.08 10.34
CA SER A 130 -3.08 -21.51 9.97
C SER A 130 -1.70 -21.99 9.49
N HIS A 131 -0.95 -21.13 8.80
CA HIS A 131 0.40 -21.45 8.31
C HIS A 131 1.40 -21.67 9.45
N ALA A 132 1.42 -20.78 10.45
CA ALA A 132 2.29 -20.93 11.61
C ALA A 132 1.93 -22.17 12.44
N ARG A 133 0.64 -22.46 12.59
CA ARG A 133 0.17 -23.69 13.25
C ARG A 133 0.60 -24.94 12.49
N ARG A 134 0.58 -24.90 11.16
CA ARG A 134 1.07 -26.02 10.34
C ARG A 134 2.57 -26.24 10.53
N LEU A 135 3.37 -25.18 10.51
CA LEU A 135 4.80 -25.28 10.83
C LEU A 135 5.05 -25.91 12.20
N GLU A 136 4.26 -25.52 13.21
CA GLU A 136 4.37 -26.06 14.56
C GLU A 136 4.07 -27.57 14.61
N LEU A 137 3.06 -28.04 13.86
CA LEU A 137 2.74 -29.46 13.77
C LEU A 137 3.82 -30.28 13.04
N GLU A 138 4.42 -29.73 11.98
CA GLU A 138 5.40 -30.43 11.16
C GLU A 138 6.82 -30.39 11.76
N THR A 139 7.16 -29.32 12.48
CA THR A 139 8.55 -29.04 12.92
C THR A 139 8.71 -28.89 14.43
N GLY A 140 7.60 -28.79 15.18
CA GLY A 140 7.61 -28.42 16.60
C GLY A 140 7.84 -26.93 16.87
N ALA A 141 7.92 -26.09 15.83
CA ALA A 141 8.13 -24.65 15.94
C ALA A 141 7.25 -23.86 14.96
N ARG A 142 6.81 -22.66 15.36
CA ARG A 142 5.99 -21.78 14.50
C ARG A 142 6.78 -21.08 13.39
N VAL A 143 8.09 -21.24 13.38
CA VAL A 143 9.03 -20.74 12.38
C VAL A 143 9.98 -21.86 11.99
N PHE A 144 10.46 -21.85 10.76
CA PHE A 144 11.22 -22.97 10.23
C PHE A 144 12.73 -22.88 10.49
N GLY A 145 13.29 -21.67 10.54
CA GLY A 145 14.72 -21.47 10.66
C GLY A 145 15.08 -20.03 10.98
N GLY A 146 16.37 -19.72 10.96
CA GLY A 146 16.90 -18.38 11.18
C GLY A 146 18.43 -18.39 11.26
N PRO A 147 19.08 -17.22 11.30
CA PRO A 147 20.55 -17.12 11.31
C PRO A 147 21.21 -17.89 12.45
N GLU A 148 20.53 -18.08 13.58
CA GLU A 148 21.03 -18.84 14.71
C GLU A 148 21.21 -20.33 14.41
N ARG A 149 20.41 -20.94 13.53
CA ARG A 149 20.58 -22.35 13.13
C ARG A 149 21.97 -22.60 12.56
N VAL A 150 22.52 -21.63 11.84
CA VAL A 150 23.90 -21.68 11.30
C VAL A 150 24.95 -21.81 12.42
N ARG A 151 24.64 -21.24 13.59
CA ARG A 151 25.53 -21.24 14.75
C ARG A 151 25.36 -22.50 15.59
N SER A 152 24.13 -22.97 15.79
CA SER A 152 23.79 -24.05 16.73
C SER A 152 23.91 -25.46 16.15
N ASP A 153 23.79 -25.62 14.83
CA ASP A 153 23.88 -26.92 14.17
C ASP A 153 25.33 -27.17 13.65
N PRO A 154 26.08 -28.10 14.24
CA PRO A 154 27.45 -28.41 13.81
C PRO A 154 27.50 -29.05 12.42
N ASP A 155 26.48 -29.84 12.08
CA ASP A 155 26.35 -30.49 10.78
C ASP A 155 26.02 -29.48 9.69
N TRP A 156 25.31 -28.41 10.05
CA TRP A 156 25.06 -27.29 9.15
C TRP A 156 26.34 -26.63 8.67
N ARG A 157 27.42 -26.58 9.46
CA ARG A 157 28.69 -25.93 9.06
C ARG A 157 29.54 -26.77 8.11
N LYS A 158 29.22 -28.06 7.92
CA LYS A 158 29.95 -28.92 6.99
C LYS A 158 29.81 -28.38 5.56
N ARG A 159 30.92 -28.36 4.82
CA ARG A 159 30.85 -28.08 3.37
C ARG A 159 30.14 -29.28 2.73
N SER A 160 29.12 -29.01 1.91
CA SER A 160 28.54 -30.05 1.06
C SER A 160 29.64 -30.65 0.18
N ASP A 161 29.65 -31.97 0.03
CA ASP A 161 30.55 -32.67 -0.89
C ASP A 161 30.20 -32.40 -2.37
N SER A 162 29.03 -31.80 -2.63
CA SER A 162 28.58 -31.35 -3.95
C SER A 162 28.76 -29.85 -4.14
N ILE A 163 29.05 -29.41 -5.38
CA ILE A 163 29.05 -27.99 -5.76
C ILE A 163 27.62 -27.46 -5.62
N ALA A 164 27.34 -26.82 -4.49
CA ALA A 164 26.04 -26.21 -4.24
C ALA A 164 25.85 -24.94 -5.08
N SER A 165 24.60 -24.65 -5.46
CA SER A 165 24.24 -23.49 -6.27
C SER A 165 24.58 -22.17 -5.56
N ALA A 166 24.78 -21.06 -6.30
CA ALA A 166 24.94 -19.74 -5.68
C ALA A 166 23.74 -19.36 -4.77
N ARG A 167 22.55 -19.85 -5.11
CA ARG A 167 21.33 -19.66 -4.32
C ARG A 167 21.43 -20.37 -2.97
N HIS A 168 21.94 -21.59 -2.91
CA HIS A 168 22.18 -22.33 -1.67
C HIS A 168 22.99 -21.51 -0.67
N TYR A 169 24.12 -20.95 -1.09
CA TYR A 169 24.98 -20.15 -0.22
C TYR A 169 24.30 -18.87 0.25
N HIS A 170 23.56 -18.19 -0.63
CA HIS A 170 22.79 -17.01 -0.28
C HIS A 170 21.75 -17.30 0.81
N LEU A 171 20.96 -18.37 0.64
CA LEU A 171 19.92 -18.75 1.61
C LEU A 171 20.53 -19.10 2.97
N ARG A 172 21.64 -19.84 2.98
CA ARG A 172 22.30 -20.25 4.22
C ARG A 172 22.82 -19.06 5.01
N GLN A 173 23.46 -18.10 4.34
CA GLN A 173 24.04 -16.93 5.01
C GLN A 173 22.96 -15.95 5.47
N LYS A 174 21.90 -15.77 4.68
CA LYS A 174 20.89 -14.74 4.95
C LYS A 174 19.76 -15.23 5.87
N TYR A 175 19.29 -16.46 5.68
CA TYR A 175 18.07 -16.96 6.32
C TYR A 175 18.30 -18.19 7.21
N GLY A 176 19.51 -18.76 7.20
CA GLY A 176 19.79 -19.99 7.95
C GLY A 176 19.02 -21.22 7.46
N ILE A 177 18.59 -21.22 6.20
CA ILE A 177 17.97 -22.35 5.48
C ILE A 177 18.74 -22.63 4.19
N ASN A 178 18.56 -23.80 3.59
CA ASN A 178 19.19 -24.16 2.32
C ASN A 178 18.13 -24.35 1.21
N ASP A 179 18.56 -24.77 0.01
CA ASP A 179 17.65 -24.99 -1.11
C ASP A 179 16.66 -26.15 -0.85
N GLU A 180 17.07 -27.19 -0.12
CA GLU A 180 16.21 -28.33 0.24
C GLU A 180 15.14 -27.93 1.26
N ASP A 181 15.53 -27.18 2.28
CA ASP A 181 14.64 -26.58 3.27
C ASP A 181 13.58 -25.68 2.60
N ALA A 182 14.01 -24.82 1.68
CA ALA A 182 13.10 -23.95 0.92
C ALA A 182 12.18 -24.78 0.00
N GLY A 183 12.70 -25.86 -0.60
CA GLY A 183 11.89 -26.79 -1.41
C GLY A 183 10.84 -27.53 -0.58
N TRP A 184 11.22 -28.01 0.61
CA TRP A 184 10.31 -28.66 1.55
C TRP A 184 9.20 -27.70 2.01
N MET A 185 9.56 -26.48 2.40
CA MET A 185 8.60 -25.45 2.81
C MET A 185 7.62 -25.09 1.69
N LEU A 186 8.13 -24.97 0.45
CA LEU A 186 7.27 -24.75 -0.72
C LEU A 186 6.33 -25.93 -0.96
N GLY A 187 6.82 -27.17 -0.82
CA GLY A 187 6.01 -28.38 -0.94
C GLY A 187 4.92 -28.47 0.13
N MET A 188 5.25 -28.15 1.38
CA MET A 188 4.29 -28.03 2.48
C MET A 188 3.22 -26.99 2.14
N GLN A 189 3.60 -25.84 1.59
CA GLN A 189 2.67 -24.80 1.12
C GLN A 189 1.97 -25.13 -0.20
N VAL A 190 2.09 -26.35 -0.72
CA VAL A 190 1.53 -26.79 -2.01
C VAL A 190 1.87 -25.85 -3.19
N GLY A 191 3.01 -25.16 -3.11
CA GLY A 191 3.47 -24.20 -4.12
C GLY A 191 2.87 -22.79 -4.00
N LEU A 192 2.02 -22.53 -3.02
CA LEU A 192 1.26 -21.28 -2.88
C LEU A 192 1.79 -20.38 -1.76
N CYS A 193 1.40 -19.11 -1.80
CA CYS A 193 1.78 -18.09 -0.82
C CYS A 193 1.35 -18.47 0.60
N ALA A 194 2.26 -18.35 1.57
CA ALA A 194 1.97 -18.59 2.99
C ALA A 194 0.96 -17.60 3.61
N VAL A 195 0.73 -16.46 2.95
CA VAL A 195 -0.16 -15.40 3.43
C VAL A 195 -1.54 -15.52 2.79
N CYS A 196 -1.62 -15.41 1.46
CA CYS A 196 -2.90 -15.35 0.77
C CYS A 196 -3.37 -16.69 0.20
N PHE A 197 -2.49 -17.70 0.09
CA PHE A 197 -2.78 -19.00 -0.53
C PHE A 197 -3.28 -18.96 -1.99
N ASP A 198 -3.37 -17.79 -2.62
CA ASP A 198 -3.93 -17.63 -3.98
C ASP A 198 -2.87 -17.60 -5.09
N PHE A 199 -1.65 -17.16 -4.75
CA PHE A 199 -0.59 -16.91 -5.73
C PHE A 199 0.63 -17.80 -5.51
N PRO A 200 1.41 -18.11 -6.58
CA PRO A 200 2.64 -18.86 -6.45
C PRO A 200 3.63 -18.22 -5.46
N ALA A 201 4.11 -19.02 -4.53
CA ALA A 201 5.13 -18.62 -3.56
C ALA A 201 6.50 -18.48 -4.24
N LYS A 202 7.19 -17.35 -4.01
CA LYS A 202 8.46 -17.03 -4.69
C LYS A 202 9.54 -16.47 -3.77
N HIS A 203 9.16 -15.86 -2.65
CA HIS A 203 10.08 -15.12 -1.78
C HIS A 203 10.10 -15.75 -0.39
N VAL A 204 11.29 -16.15 0.07
CA VAL A 204 11.48 -16.56 1.47
C VAL A 204 11.24 -15.32 2.33
N ASP A 205 10.18 -15.38 3.12
CA ASP A 205 9.82 -14.35 4.06
C ASP A 205 10.41 -14.67 5.44
N HIS A 206 10.89 -13.62 6.10
CA HIS A 206 11.58 -13.71 7.37
C HIS A 206 11.23 -12.51 8.23
N ASP A 207 11.25 -12.72 9.53
CA ASP A 207 11.18 -11.65 10.50
C ASP A 207 12.49 -10.83 10.45
N HIS A 208 12.36 -9.51 10.38
CA HIS A 208 13.51 -8.61 10.20
C HIS A 208 14.27 -8.33 11.51
N GLU A 209 13.71 -8.68 12.67
CA GLU A 209 14.37 -8.51 13.97
C GLU A 209 15.19 -9.75 14.34
N THR A 210 14.57 -10.93 14.23
CA THR A 210 15.14 -12.22 14.63
C THR A 210 15.81 -12.97 13.47
N GLY A 211 15.45 -12.63 12.22
CA GLY A 211 15.83 -13.38 11.04
C GLY A 211 15.05 -14.71 10.88
N ALA A 212 14.05 -14.95 11.73
CA ALA A 212 13.31 -16.21 11.71
C ALA A 212 12.49 -16.36 10.42
N VAL A 213 12.63 -17.49 9.72
CA VAL A 213 11.90 -17.77 8.49
C VAL A 213 10.47 -18.18 8.82
N ARG A 214 9.51 -17.37 8.36
CA ARG A 214 8.08 -17.59 8.61
C ARG A 214 7.43 -18.43 7.52
N GLY A 215 7.90 -18.32 6.27
CA GLY A 215 7.29 -19.02 5.13
C GLY A 215 7.83 -18.54 3.79
N ILE A 216 7.16 -18.94 2.71
CA ILE A 216 7.41 -18.41 1.36
C ILE A 216 6.18 -17.63 0.91
N ALA A 217 6.35 -16.33 0.66
CA ALA A 217 5.30 -15.44 0.21
C ALA A 217 5.34 -15.23 -1.31
N CYS A 218 4.22 -14.82 -1.90
CA CYS A 218 4.20 -14.28 -3.26
C CYS A 218 4.81 -12.88 -3.28
N HIS A 219 5.08 -12.36 -4.48
CA HIS A 219 5.68 -11.03 -4.65
C HIS A 219 4.82 -9.91 -4.05
N GLY A 220 3.49 -9.97 -4.27
CA GLY A 220 2.53 -8.99 -3.78
C GLY A 220 2.51 -8.94 -2.25
N CYS A 221 2.22 -10.06 -1.58
CA CYS A 221 2.18 -10.09 -0.11
C CYS A 221 3.53 -9.72 0.52
N ASN A 222 4.66 -10.23 0.02
CA ASN A 222 5.99 -9.89 0.56
C ASN A 222 6.28 -8.38 0.45
N THR A 223 6.01 -7.80 -0.72
CA THR A 223 6.23 -6.36 -0.96
C THR A 223 5.24 -5.50 -0.19
N GLY A 224 3.97 -5.93 -0.13
CA GLY A 224 2.89 -5.26 0.58
C GLY A 224 3.14 -5.19 2.08
N MET A 225 3.55 -6.30 2.72
CA MET A 225 3.95 -6.31 4.13
C MET A 225 5.09 -5.31 4.38
N GLY A 226 6.14 -5.34 3.56
CA GLY A 226 7.25 -4.38 3.69
C GLY A 226 6.85 -2.92 3.46
N GLN A 227 5.93 -2.64 2.52
CA GLN A 227 5.37 -1.30 2.31
C GLN A 227 4.53 -0.84 3.52
N LEU A 228 3.82 -1.77 4.14
CA LEU A 228 3.09 -1.57 5.41
C LEU A 228 3.98 -1.78 6.64
N ARG A 229 5.31 -1.79 6.44
CA ARG A 229 6.37 -1.77 7.46
C ARG A 229 6.46 -3.02 8.33
N ASP A 230 6.00 -4.15 7.82
CA ASP A 230 5.97 -5.42 8.54
C ASP A 230 5.29 -5.26 9.92
N ASP A 231 4.28 -4.38 10.00
CA ASP A 231 3.61 -3.96 11.23
C ASP A 231 2.15 -4.47 11.20
N PRO A 232 1.82 -5.51 11.99
CA PRO A 232 0.47 -6.08 12.05
C PRO A 232 -0.62 -5.06 12.36
N VAL A 233 -0.30 -4.02 13.14
CA VAL A 233 -1.24 -2.94 13.47
C VAL A 233 -1.54 -2.11 12.23
N VAL A 234 -0.51 -1.78 11.43
CA VAL A 234 -0.68 -1.02 10.18
C VAL A 234 -1.50 -1.81 9.17
N LEU A 235 -1.28 -3.14 9.07
CA LEU A 235 -2.07 -4.03 8.21
C LEU A 235 -3.54 -4.08 8.63
N ARG A 236 -3.85 -4.24 9.92
CA ARG A 236 -5.23 -4.20 10.43
C ARG A 236 -5.89 -2.84 10.21
N ARG A 237 -5.16 -1.74 10.43
CA ARG A 237 -5.64 -0.38 10.14
C ARG A 237 -5.93 -0.20 8.64
N ALA A 238 -5.10 -0.76 7.77
CA ALA A 238 -5.32 -0.75 6.33
C ALA A 238 -6.59 -1.51 5.95
N ALA A 239 -6.84 -2.69 6.56
CA ALA A 239 -8.08 -3.43 6.36
C ALA A 239 -9.31 -2.62 6.80
N ASP A 240 -9.27 -2.04 7.99
CA ASP A 240 -10.36 -1.21 8.52
C ASP A 240 -10.57 0.08 7.71
N TYR A 241 -9.51 0.60 7.10
CA TYR A 241 -9.60 1.73 6.19
C TYR A 241 -10.42 1.38 4.94
N LEU A 242 -10.14 0.22 4.34
CA LEU A 242 -10.86 -0.26 3.16
C LEU A 242 -12.33 -0.59 3.47
N THR A 243 -12.63 -1.13 4.65
CA THR A 243 -14.01 -1.41 5.07
C THR A 243 -14.75 -0.18 5.61
N GLY A 244 -14.10 0.99 5.65
CA GLY A 244 -14.67 2.25 6.17
C GLY A 244 -14.79 2.33 7.69
N GLY A 245 -14.29 1.32 8.42
CA GLY A 245 -14.29 1.28 9.89
C GLY A 245 -13.19 2.10 10.56
N LEU A 246 -12.16 2.55 9.82
CA LEU A 246 -11.05 3.30 10.41
C LEU A 246 -11.35 4.79 10.59
N VAL A 247 -11.89 5.45 9.57
CA VAL A 247 -12.00 6.92 9.54
C VAL A 247 -13.45 7.32 9.70
N MET A 248 -13.77 7.87 10.87
CA MET A 248 -15.13 8.25 11.26
C MET A 248 -15.24 9.76 11.45
N SER A 249 -16.45 10.30 11.26
CA SER A 249 -16.81 11.66 11.65
C SER A 249 -17.45 11.65 13.03
N VAL A 250 -16.89 12.41 13.97
CA VAL A 250 -17.36 12.50 15.36
C VAL A 250 -17.66 13.95 15.75
N PRO A 251 -18.52 14.22 16.74
CA PRO A 251 -18.78 15.58 17.21
C PRO A 251 -17.50 16.29 17.68
N ALA A 252 -17.33 17.54 17.27
CA ALA A 252 -16.22 18.38 17.72
C ALA A 252 -16.61 19.18 18.98
N PHE A 253 -15.64 19.44 19.86
CA PHE A 253 -15.85 20.31 21.01
C PHE A 253 -16.06 21.75 20.52
N GLY A 254 -17.20 22.36 20.87
CA GLY A 254 -17.60 23.68 20.37
C GLY A 254 -18.52 23.66 19.16
N GLY A 255 -19.00 22.49 18.73
CA GLY A 255 -19.97 22.33 17.63
C GLY A 255 -19.32 21.89 16.31
N GLY A 256 -20.12 21.28 15.44
CA GLY A 256 -19.65 20.68 14.18
C GLY A 256 -19.09 19.27 14.34
N THR A 257 -18.35 18.80 13.33
CA THR A 257 -17.76 17.45 13.28
C THR A 257 -16.26 17.51 12.97
N ARG A 258 -15.52 16.52 13.46
CA ARG A 258 -14.11 16.29 13.13
C ARG A 258 -13.85 14.83 12.78
N LEU A 259 -12.65 14.54 12.28
CA LEU A 259 -12.21 13.17 12.07
C LEU A 259 -11.82 12.49 13.39
N SER A 260 -12.08 11.19 13.44
CA SER A 260 -11.58 10.22 14.40
C SER A 260 -11.03 9.02 13.64
N PHE A 261 -9.79 8.62 13.93
CA PHE A 261 -9.15 7.47 13.26
C PHE A 261 -8.13 6.74 14.16
N THR A 262 -8.22 6.94 15.47
CA THR A 262 -7.42 6.24 16.48
C THR A 262 -8.31 5.77 17.61
N VAL A 263 -7.89 4.73 18.32
CA VAL A 263 -8.52 4.27 19.55
C VAL A 263 -7.45 4.12 20.64
N PRO A 264 -7.37 4.99 21.66
CA PRO A 264 -8.34 6.03 21.99
C PRO A 264 -8.37 7.15 20.94
N ASP A 265 -9.54 7.76 20.82
CA ASP A 265 -9.79 8.86 19.91
C ASP A 265 -8.98 10.11 20.29
N VAL A 266 -8.45 10.78 19.28
CA VAL A 266 -7.74 12.06 19.41
C VAL A 266 -8.24 13.03 18.35
N ASP A 267 -8.38 14.29 18.72
CA ASP A 267 -8.62 15.37 17.77
C ASP A 267 -7.34 15.63 16.94
N PRO A 268 -7.33 15.34 15.62
CA PRO A 268 -6.14 15.52 14.79
C PRO A 268 -5.61 16.95 14.78
N ALA A 269 -6.48 17.95 14.96
CA ALA A 269 -6.09 19.36 15.00
C ALA A 269 -5.27 19.73 16.24
N LYS A 270 -5.31 18.91 17.30
CA LYS A 270 -4.58 19.12 18.55
C LYS A 270 -3.25 18.38 18.61
N VAL A 271 -2.97 17.51 17.64
CA VAL A 271 -1.71 16.75 17.59
C VAL A 271 -0.67 17.57 16.83
N SER A 272 0.41 17.94 17.50
CA SER A 272 1.52 18.65 16.86
C SER A 272 2.18 17.79 15.78
N HIS A 273 2.86 18.43 14.83
CA HIS A 273 3.68 17.71 13.87
C HIS A 273 4.72 16.83 14.61
N GLY A 274 4.74 15.53 14.31
CA GLY A 274 5.57 14.54 15.02
C GLY A 274 4.99 14.00 16.35
N GLY A 275 3.88 14.54 16.85
CA GLY A 275 3.22 14.10 18.09
C GLY A 275 2.42 12.80 17.99
N TRP A 276 2.35 12.20 16.80
CA TRP A 276 1.52 11.03 16.51
C TRP A 276 2.04 9.70 17.10
N ALA A 277 3.28 9.65 17.59
CA ALA A 277 3.89 8.41 18.08
C ALA A 277 3.12 7.80 19.26
N ALA A 278 2.78 8.60 20.28
CA ALA A 278 2.06 8.13 21.46
C ALA A 278 0.66 7.60 21.11
N TYR A 279 -0.06 8.30 20.22
CA TYR A 279 -1.39 7.89 19.76
C TYR A 279 -1.34 6.62 18.92
N ARG A 280 -0.35 6.50 18.02
CA ARG A 280 -0.11 5.27 17.25
C ARG A 280 0.16 4.07 18.15
N GLU A 281 1.00 4.25 19.18
CA GLU A 281 1.32 3.17 20.11
C GLU A 281 0.13 2.79 20.98
N ALA A 282 -0.66 3.78 21.45
CA ALA A 282 -1.89 3.52 22.18
C ALA A 282 -2.93 2.77 21.33
N ASP A 283 -3.11 3.19 20.08
CA ASP A 283 -3.96 2.51 19.10
C ASP A 283 -3.49 1.10 18.78
N GLY A 284 -2.19 0.90 18.59
CA GLY A 284 -1.61 -0.41 18.41
C GLY A 284 -1.84 -1.34 19.59
N ARG A 285 -1.63 -0.86 20.83
CA ARG A 285 -1.93 -1.64 22.05
C ARG A 285 -3.42 -2.00 22.12
N HIS A 286 -4.30 -1.05 21.83
CA HIS A 286 -5.74 -1.29 21.85
C HIS A 286 -6.15 -2.35 20.83
N ARG A 287 -5.68 -2.26 19.59
CA ARG A 287 -5.96 -3.22 18.51
C ARG A 287 -5.39 -4.61 18.80
N LYS A 288 -4.19 -4.68 19.38
CA LYS A 288 -3.60 -5.95 19.79
C LYS A 288 -4.41 -6.63 20.90
N ALA A 289 -4.96 -5.85 21.82
CA ALA A 289 -5.86 -6.36 22.85
C ALA A 289 -7.26 -6.72 22.30
N ASN A 290 -7.63 -6.22 21.12
CA ASN A 290 -8.94 -6.39 20.49
C ASN A 290 -8.80 -6.82 19.02
N PRO A 291 -8.30 -8.04 18.73
CA PRO A 291 -7.99 -8.48 17.37
C PRO A 291 -9.20 -8.54 16.44
N HIS A 292 -10.43 -8.57 17.00
CA HIS A 292 -11.68 -8.55 16.25
C HIS A 292 -12.24 -7.14 15.96
N LEU A 293 -11.56 -6.08 16.41
CA LEU A 293 -11.96 -4.71 16.12
C LEU A 293 -11.99 -4.49 14.59
N GLY A 294 -13.11 -3.95 14.08
CA GLY A 294 -13.28 -3.67 12.65
C GLY A 294 -13.57 -4.88 11.76
N MET A 295 -13.56 -6.11 12.31
CA MET A 295 -13.97 -7.30 11.57
C MET A 295 -15.49 -7.38 11.45
N VAL A 296 -16.00 -7.45 10.23
CA VAL A 296 -17.40 -7.83 9.97
C VAL A 296 -17.47 -9.35 10.03
N ARG A 297 -17.86 -9.91 11.19
CA ARG A 297 -18.08 -11.37 11.31
C ARG A 297 -19.36 -11.75 10.57
N THR A 298 -19.24 -12.06 9.29
CA THR A 298 -20.27 -12.78 8.51
C THR A 298 -19.72 -14.15 8.15
N GLY A 299 -19.64 -15.04 9.14
CA GLY A 299 -19.27 -16.44 8.92
C GLY A 299 -20.19 -17.36 9.73
N PRO A 300 -20.50 -18.56 9.23
CA PRO A 300 -21.26 -19.55 10.00
C PRO A 300 -20.49 -19.90 11.27
N VAL A 301 -21.21 -19.97 12.40
CA VAL A 301 -20.70 -20.58 13.62
C VAL A 301 -20.63 -22.08 13.35
N TRP A 302 -19.44 -22.58 13.06
CA TRP A 302 -19.24 -24.03 12.97
C TRP A 302 -19.42 -24.61 14.36
N VAL A 303 -20.46 -25.42 14.52
CA VAL A 303 -20.74 -26.16 15.76
C VAL A 303 -19.71 -27.27 15.89
N GLU A 304 -19.19 -27.46 17.11
CA GLU A 304 -18.20 -28.50 17.47
C GLU A 304 -18.60 -29.92 17.04
#